data_AF-A0A6V8DWP1-F1
#
_entry.id   AF-A0A6V8DWP1-F1
#
_cell.length_a   1.000
_cell.length_b   1.000
_cell.length_c   1.000
_cell.angle_alpha   90.00
_cell.angle_beta   90.00
_cell.angle_gamma   90.00
#
_symmetry.space_group_name_H-M   'P 1'
#
loop_
_entity.id
_entity.type
_entity.pdbx_description
1 polymer ?
#
loop_
_entity_poly.entity_id
_entity_poly.type
_entity_poly.pdbx_seq_one_letter_code
_entity_poly.pdbx_strand_id
1 'polypeptide(L)'
;MQKDNRNEEAVSPVIATILMVAITVVLAGVLYVWASQLAEGNTDGDFSMYDFAVTDASDAASADSGDALVYVAMDTGDDLSWSTVIVQMSADGGAYGECTTPGQTAGTACVVTDNGDGSWGFG
;
A
#
# COMPACT_ATOMS: atom_id res chain seq x y z
N MET A 1 64.75 21.08 -26.49
CA MET A 1 63.68 20.98 -25.48
C MET A 1 62.82 19.80 -25.88
N GLN A 2 62.99 18.66 -25.21
CA GLN A 2 62.17 17.45 -25.42
C GLN A 2 61.18 17.36 -24.25
N LYS A 3 59.90 17.38 -24.57
CA LYS A 3 58.84 17.06 -23.62
C LYS A 3 57.75 16.31 -24.38
N ASP A 4 58.11 15.13 -24.86
CA ASP A 4 57.12 14.14 -25.27
C ASP A 4 56.51 13.56 -24.00
N ASN A 5 55.28 14.01 -23.72
CA ASN A 5 54.43 13.46 -22.68
C ASN A 5 54.02 12.04 -23.11
N ARG A 6 54.85 11.04 -22.82
CA ARG A 6 54.50 9.62 -22.98
C ARG A 6 53.55 9.21 -21.86
N ASN A 7 52.31 9.69 -21.92
CA ASN A 7 51.24 9.28 -21.00
C ASN A 7 50.26 8.31 -21.68
N GLU A 8 50.68 7.68 -22.76
CA GLU A 8 50.05 6.52 -23.39
C GLU A 8 50.74 5.22 -22.94
N GLU A 9 50.84 5.00 -21.63
CA GLU A 9 51.00 3.63 -21.13
C GLU A 9 49.69 2.91 -21.40
N ALA A 10 49.71 2.10 -22.47
CA ALA A 10 48.62 1.25 -22.88
C ALA A 10 48.11 0.42 -21.69
N VAL A 11 46.87 0.68 -21.28
CA VAL A 11 46.17 -0.17 -20.33
C VAL A 11 46.21 -1.59 -20.90
N SER A 12 46.85 -2.51 -20.17
CA SER A 12 47.00 -3.90 -20.62
C SER A 12 45.62 -4.47 -20.99
N PRO A 13 45.48 -5.19 -22.12
CA PRO A 13 44.19 -5.72 -22.57
C PRO A 13 43.44 -6.54 -21.50
N VAL A 14 44.20 -7.23 -20.64
CA VAL A 14 43.66 -8.02 -19.53
C VAL A 14 43.20 -7.15 -18.36
N ILE A 15 43.91 -6.06 -18.07
CA ILE A 15 43.56 -5.14 -17.00
C ILE A 15 42.30 -4.35 -17.41
N ALA A 16 42.19 -3.98 -18.68
CA ALA A 16 41.02 -3.29 -19.22
C ALA A 16 39.73 -4.12 -19.07
N THR A 17 39.79 -5.42 -19.35
CA THR A 17 38.60 -6.29 -19.25
C THR A 17 38.19 -6.54 -17.80
N ILE A 18 39.15 -6.74 -16.89
CA ILE A 18 38.85 -6.91 -15.46
C ILE A 18 38.18 -5.66 -14.89
N LEU A 19 38.68 -4.47 -15.23
CA LEU A 19 38.08 -3.21 -14.78
C LEU A 19 36.66 -3.02 -15.34
N MET A 20 36.45 -3.34 -16.61
CA MET A 20 35.13 -3.25 -17.25
C MET A 20 34.12 -4.19 -16.58
N VAL A 21 34.51 -5.44 -16.34
CA VAL A 21 33.64 -6.44 -15.69
C VAL A 21 33.37 -6.08 -14.23
N ALA A 22 34.37 -5.57 -13.51
CA ALA A 22 34.18 -5.15 -12.12
C ALA A 22 33.12 -4.04 -12.00
N ILE A 23 33.15 -3.04 -12.89
CA ILE A 23 32.17 -1.95 -12.88
C ILE A 23 30.77 -2.47 -13.22
N THR A 24 30.61 -3.36 -14.21
CA THR A 24 29.27 -3.88 -14.58
C THR A 24 28.65 -4.70 -13.47
N VAL A 25 29.43 -5.51 -12.74
CA VAL A 25 28.94 -6.28 -11.58
C VAL A 25 28.49 -5.35 -10.46
N VAL A 26 29.25 -4.28 -10.18
CA VAL A 26 28.89 -3.29 -9.16
C VAL A 26 27.60 -2.55 -9.54
N LEU A 27 27.49 -2.06 -10.79
CA LEU A 27 26.29 -1.37 -11.25
C LEU A 27 25.06 -2.29 -11.24
N ALA A 28 25.22 -3.56 -11.62
CA ALA A 28 24.16 -4.54 -11.54
C ALA A 28 23.72 -4.80 -10.09
N GLY A 29 24.67 -4.88 -9.14
CA GLY A 29 24.37 -5.03 -7.72
C GLY A 29 23.65 -3.83 -7.12
N VAL A 30 24.06 -2.61 -7.45
CA VAL A 30 23.39 -1.38 -6.99
C VAL A 30 21.98 -1.28 -7.59
N LEU A 31 21.83 -1.57 -8.89
CA LEU A 31 20.52 -1.61 -9.53
C LEU A 31 19.61 -2.67 -8.92
N TYR A 32 20.13 -3.84 -8.58
CA TYR A 32 19.37 -4.90 -7.92
C TYR A 32 18.82 -4.43 -6.57
N VAL A 33 19.69 -3.89 -5.70
CA VAL A 33 19.27 -3.40 -4.37
C VAL A 33 18.26 -2.25 -4.48
N TRP A 34 18.45 -1.34 -5.45
CA TRP A 34 17.50 -0.25 -5.69
C TRP A 34 16.16 -0.77 -6.22
N ALA A 35 16.18 -1.70 -7.18
CA ALA A 35 14.97 -2.30 -7.73
C ALA A 35 14.21 -3.12 -6.66
N SER A 36 14.91 -3.84 -5.79
CA SER A 36 14.31 -4.56 -4.66
C SER A 36 13.60 -3.60 -3.70
N GLN A 37 14.24 -2.49 -3.34
CA GLN A 37 13.61 -1.48 -2.46
C GLN A 37 12.39 -0.81 -3.11
N LEU A 38 12.42 -0.59 -4.43
CA LEU A 38 11.25 -0.07 -5.16
C LEU A 38 10.11 -1.09 -5.24
N ALA A 39 10.45 -2.38 -5.40
CA ALA A 39 9.46 -3.46 -5.44
C ALA A 39 8.79 -3.64 -4.07
N GLU A 40 9.57 -3.86 -3.01
CA GLU A 40 9.03 -4.02 -1.63
C GLU A 40 8.32 -2.76 -1.15
N GLY A 41 8.88 -1.57 -1.42
CA GLY A 41 8.30 -0.30 -0.99
C GLY A 41 6.96 0.07 -1.65
N ASN A 42 6.53 -0.66 -2.69
CA ASN A 42 5.29 -0.39 -3.42
C ASN A 42 4.31 -1.57 -3.44
N THR A 43 4.64 -2.72 -2.83
CA THR A 43 3.75 -3.89 -2.83
C THR A 43 3.16 -4.24 -1.46
N ASP A 44 3.75 -3.77 -0.37
CA ASP A 44 3.25 -4.05 0.97
C ASP A 44 2.43 -2.88 1.52
N GLY A 45 1.11 -2.96 1.35
CA GLY A 45 0.15 -2.26 2.20
C GLY A 45 0.07 -0.74 2.03
N ASP A 46 0.48 -0.18 0.89
CA ASP A 46 0.14 1.21 0.60
C ASP A 46 -1.38 1.32 0.43
N PHE A 47 -2.02 2.14 1.28
CA PHE A 47 -3.47 2.35 1.27
C PHE A 47 -3.95 2.90 -0.08
N SER A 48 -3.05 3.45 -0.90
CA SER A 48 -3.35 3.87 -2.29
C SER A 48 -3.72 2.72 -3.24
N MET A 49 -3.37 1.48 -2.89
CA MET A 49 -3.74 0.29 -3.66
C MET A 49 -5.10 -0.29 -3.28
N TYR A 50 -5.75 0.27 -2.25
CA TYR A 50 -7.07 -0.15 -1.84
C TYR A 50 -8.13 0.73 -2.50
N ASP A 51 -9.11 0.07 -3.12
CA ASP A 51 -10.27 0.74 -3.70
C ASP A 51 -11.54 0.27 -3.00
N PHE A 52 -12.41 1.22 -2.67
CA PHE A 52 -13.63 0.97 -1.92
C PHE A 52 -14.82 1.55 -2.66
N ALA A 53 -15.80 0.70 -2.97
CA ALA A 53 -17.07 1.12 -3.52
C ALA A 53 -18.10 1.29 -2.41
N VAL A 54 -18.80 2.43 -2.43
CA VAL A 54 -19.83 2.77 -1.45
C VAL A 54 -21.18 2.81 -2.16
N THR A 55 -22.12 1.99 -1.70
CA THR A 55 -23.49 1.91 -2.23
C THR A 55 -24.48 2.25 -1.12
N ASP A 56 -25.45 3.10 -1.41
CA ASP A 56 -26.56 3.37 -0.49
C ASP A 56 -27.39 2.11 -0.26
N ALA A 57 -27.75 1.84 0.99
CA ALA A 57 -28.50 0.62 1.33
C ALA A 57 -29.96 0.63 0.84
N SER A 58 -30.43 1.76 0.29
CA SER A 58 -31.76 1.96 -0.30
C SER A 58 -32.94 1.84 0.67
N ASP A 59 -32.68 1.51 1.94
CA ASP A 59 -33.65 1.49 3.01
C ASP A 59 -33.91 2.91 3.54
N ALA A 60 -35.17 3.20 3.85
CA ALA A 60 -35.51 4.49 4.45
C ALA A 60 -34.99 4.51 5.89
N ALA A 61 -34.06 5.43 6.17
CA ALA A 61 -33.62 5.69 7.53
C ALA A 61 -34.84 6.05 8.41
N SER A 62 -34.94 5.35 9.53
CA SER A 62 -35.99 5.50 10.53
C SER A 62 -35.46 6.22 11.77
N ALA A 63 -36.34 6.49 12.74
CA ALA A 63 -35.92 6.99 14.04
C ALA A 63 -35.44 5.86 14.99
N ASP A 64 -35.55 4.61 14.55
CA ASP A 64 -35.12 3.43 15.30
C ASP A 64 -33.66 3.08 14.98
N SER A 65 -33.06 2.20 15.78
CA SER A 65 -31.69 1.71 15.56
C SER A 65 -31.68 0.49 14.63
N GLY A 66 -30.63 0.35 13.82
CA GLY A 66 -30.35 -0.88 13.06
C GLY A 66 -30.70 -0.81 11.58
N ASP A 67 -31.04 0.37 11.08
CA ASP A 67 -31.21 0.57 9.64
C ASP A 67 -29.90 0.37 8.90
N ALA A 68 -29.97 -0.34 7.77
CA ALA A 68 -28.87 -0.36 6.83
C ALA A 68 -28.78 1.01 6.17
N LEU A 69 -27.64 1.68 6.31
CA LEU A 69 -27.42 3.01 5.72
C LEU A 69 -26.64 2.88 4.41
N VAL A 70 -25.52 2.18 4.48
CA VAL A 70 -24.53 2.13 3.40
C VAL A 70 -23.85 0.77 3.41
N TYR A 71 -23.65 0.22 2.22
CA TYR A 71 -22.78 -0.92 1.96
C TYR A 71 -21.44 -0.43 1.43
N VAL A 72 -20.34 -0.92 2.01
CA VAL A 72 -18.99 -0.64 1.51
C VAL A 72 -18.33 -1.95 1.13
N ALA A 73 -17.98 -2.08 -0.15
CA ALA A 73 -17.27 -3.22 -0.71
C ALA A 73 -15.82 -2.83 -1.00
N MET A 74 -14.90 -3.78 -0.80
CA MET A 74 -13.51 -3.62 -1.23
C MET A 74 -13.37 -4.18 -2.65
N ASP A 75 -13.09 -3.30 -3.60
CA ASP A 75 -12.96 -3.63 -5.04
C ASP A 75 -11.52 -4.01 -5.42
N THR A 76 -10.53 -3.56 -4.65
CA THR A 76 -9.10 -3.88 -4.82
C THR A 76 -8.39 -3.78 -3.48
N GLY A 77 -7.45 -4.70 -3.21
CA GLY A 77 -6.68 -4.74 -1.96
C GLY A 77 -6.34 -6.17 -1.54
N ASP A 78 -5.83 -6.32 -0.33
CA ASP A 78 -5.73 -7.60 0.39
C ASP A 78 -6.69 -7.59 1.58
N ASP A 79 -6.97 -8.76 2.17
CA ASP A 79 -7.83 -8.85 3.35
C ASP A 79 -7.28 -8.01 4.52
N LEU A 80 -8.08 -7.07 5.01
CA LEU A 80 -7.75 -6.24 6.15
C LEU A 80 -8.31 -6.85 7.44
N SER A 81 -7.53 -6.85 8.51
CA SER A 81 -8.05 -7.22 9.82
C SER A 81 -8.92 -6.09 10.40
N TRP A 82 -10.08 -6.41 10.97
CA TRP A 82 -10.89 -5.43 11.71
C TRP A 82 -10.18 -4.81 12.92
N SER A 83 -9.05 -5.38 13.36
CA SER A 83 -8.20 -4.81 14.41
C SER A 83 -7.34 -3.64 13.95
N THR A 84 -7.11 -3.50 12.63
CA THR A 84 -6.29 -2.44 12.03
C THR A 84 -7.10 -1.37 11.31
N VAL A 85 -8.41 -1.60 11.13
CA VAL A 85 -9.31 -0.69 10.42
C VAL A 85 -10.13 0.12 11.41
N ILE A 86 -10.20 1.43 11.16
CA ILE A 86 -11.12 2.34 11.85
C ILE A 86 -12.10 2.88 10.83
N VAL A 87 -13.39 2.66 11.07
CA VAL A 87 -14.47 3.22 10.24
C VAL A 87 -15.05 4.42 10.95
N GLN A 88 -15.14 5.55 10.26
CA GLN A 88 -15.79 6.75 10.78
C GLN A 88 -16.84 7.23 9.80
N MET A 89 -17.99 7.65 10.32
CA MET A 89 -19.09 8.16 9.53
C MET A 89 -19.49 9.55 10.03
N SER A 90 -19.89 10.42 9.10
CA SER A 90 -20.51 11.72 9.40
C SER A 90 -21.88 11.77 8.73
N ALA A 91 -22.88 12.24 9.48
CA ALA A 91 -24.20 12.55 8.97
C ALA A 91 -24.34 14.06 8.81
N ASP A 92 -24.98 14.51 7.71
CA ASP A 92 -25.30 15.91 7.43
C ASP A 92 -24.11 16.90 7.53
N GLY A 93 -22.90 16.43 7.24
CA GLY A 93 -21.68 17.25 7.33
C GLY A 93 -21.23 17.57 8.76
N GLY A 94 -21.71 16.81 9.75
CA GLY A 94 -21.29 16.89 11.15
C GLY A 94 -19.89 16.33 11.42
N ALA A 95 -19.53 16.23 12.69
CA ALA A 95 -18.28 15.60 13.09
C ALA A 95 -18.29 14.10 12.77
N TYR A 96 -17.13 13.56 12.41
CA TYR A 96 -16.95 12.13 12.22
C TYR A 96 -17.05 11.41 13.56
N GLY A 97 -17.95 10.43 13.63
CA GLY A 97 -18.06 9.48 14.73
C GLY A 97 -17.48 8.13 14.31
N GLU A 98 -16.73 7.51 15.22
CA GLU A 98 -16.18 6.16 15.01
C GLU A 98 -17.30 5.11 15.09
N CYS A 99 -17.39 4.24 14.10
CA CYS A 99 -18.32 3.12 14.11
C CYS A 99 -17.71 1.92 14.84
N THR A 100 -18.56 1.17 15.55
CA THR A 100 -18.16 -0.11 16.13
C THR A 100 -17.91 -1.10 14.99
N THR A 101 -16.68 -1.59 14.85
CA THR A 101 -16.31 -2.64 13.88
C THR A 101 -16.52 -4.06 14.45
N PRO A 102 -16.66 -5.08 13.60
CA PRO A 102 -16.78 -6.48 14.04
C PRO A 102 -15.67 -6.88 15.02
N GLY A 103 -16.07 -7.56 16.10
CA GLY A 103 -15.15 -8.00 17.16
C GLY A 103 -14.82 -6.94 18.22
N GLN A 104 -15.27 -5.69 18.07
CA GLN A 104 -15.17 -4.67 19.11
C GLN A 104 -16.40 -4.65 20.03
N THR A 105 -16.23 -4.11 21.24
CA THR A 105 -17.36 -3.91 22.17
C THR A 105 -18.25 -2.78 21.64
N ALA A 106 -19.56 -3.04 21.48
CA ALA A 106 -20.52 -2.06 20.97
C ALA A 106 -20.49 -0.76 21.78
N GLY A 107 -20.12 0.35 21.13
CA GLY A 107 -19.77 1.59 21.85
C GLY A 107 -20.18 2.90 21.18
N THR A 108 -20.78 2.91 19.99
CA THR A 108 -20.94 4.16 19.23
C THR A 108 -22.19 4.22 18.34
N ALA A 109 -22.41 5.39 17.74
CA ALA A 109 -23.58 5.80 16.96
C ALA A 109 -23.83 4.98 15.66
N CYS A 110 -22.87 4.18 15.22
CA CYS A 110 -22.96 3.32 14.05
C CYS A 110 -22.25 1.99 14.29
N VAL A 111 -22.75 0.95 13.62
CA VAL A 111 -22.23 -0.42 13.71
C VAL A 111 -21.93 -0.92 12.30
N VAL A 112 -20.74 -1.46 12.11
CA VAL A 112 -20.35 -2.15 10.88
C VAL A 112 -20.59 -3.64 11.08
N THR A 113 -21.30 -4.25 10.14
CA THR A 113 -21.54 -5.70 10.10
C THR A 113 -20.81 -6.30 8.91
N ASP A 114 -20.16 -7.44 9.10
CA ASP A 114 -19.50 -8.20 8.05
C ASP A 114 -20.21 -9.55 7.81
N ASN A 115 -19.60 -10.38 6.97
CA ASN A 115 -20.04 -11.75 6.67
C ASN A 115 -19.66 -12.77 7.77
N GLY A 116 -19.03 -12.33 8.87
CA GLY A 116 -18.58 -13.17 9.98
C GLY A 116 -17.23 -13.86 9.79
N ASP A 117 -16.43 -13.51 8.77
CA ASP A 117 -15.09 -14.07 8.56
C ASP A 117 -14.00 -13.40 9.41
N GLY A 118 -14.32 -12.29 10.08
CA GLY A 118 -13.40 -11.58 10.97
C GLY A 118 -12.38 -10.70 10.23
N SER A 119 -12.60 -10.46 8.95
CA SER A 119 -11.80 -9.59 8.09
C SER A 119 -12.67 -8.72 7.19
N TRP A 120 -12.09 -7.68 6.64
CA TRP A 120 -12.65 -6.95 5.52
C TRP A 120 -11.89 -7.33 4.27
N GLY A 121 -12.47 -8.23 3.48
CA GLY A 121 -11.91 -8.71 2.22
C GLY A 121 -12.82 -8.44 1.02
N PHE A 122 -12.48 -9.06 -0.11
CA PHE A 122 -13.25 -8.96 -1.34
C PHE A 122 -14.67 -9.53 -1.19
N GLY A 123 -15.67 -8.76 -1.61
CA GLY A 123 -17.08 -9.16 -1.60
C GLY A 123 -17.98 -8.21 -2.37
#